data_AF-A0A1K1LL32-F1
#
_entry.id   AF-A0A1K1LL32-F1
#
_cell.length_a   1.000
_cell.length_b   1.000
_cell.length_c   1.000
_cell.angle_alpha   90.00
_cell.angle_beta   90.00
_cell.angle_gamma   90.00
#
_symmetry.space_group_name_H-M   'P 1'
#
loop_
_entity.id
_entity.type
_entity.pdbx_description
1 polymer ?
#
loop_
_entity_poly.entity_id
_entity_poly.type
_entity_poly.pdbx_seq_one_letter_code
_entity_poly.pdbx_strand_id
1 'polypeptide(L)'
;MPALPPHVRPSLAALALLAAVLPRVHAAVGTLDGTFAVSANGGATYAIPIAVPPGTAGLAPELALAYDSHAGNGHLGVGWSLSGQSAITRCGRTIVQDGVQGGVRLDARDRFCLDGQRLVAITGGYGEPGTEYRTEIDTFARIVSHGGSAGDPGHFKVWTKAGRILEYGNTADSRVEAQGKAIARSWALNRTSDTTGNYIAYTYTEDAANGEHYLQRIDYTGNASIPASPYNAVELIHEARPDLDTGYVNGSHYQTGKRLKAIRGHRHQRPGAGHRLRIRSLRQPARHHRPGGQPHRQRLRHPRAQDADH
;
A
#
# COMPACT_ATOMS: atom_id res chain seq x y z
N MET A 1 55.03 -15.62 69.96
CA MET A 1 54.04 -16.32 69.11
C MET A 1 52.78 -16.56 69.92
N PRO A 2 51.67 -15.88 69.62
CA PRO A 2 50.35 -16.41 69.95
C PRO A 2 49.34 -16.35 68.79
N ALA A 3 48.51 -17.40 68.81
CA ALA A 3 47.31 -17.79 68.06
C ALA A 3 46.56 -16.76 67.17
N LEU A 4 46.27 -17.20 65.94
CA LEU A 4 45.18 -16.71 65.07
C LEU A 4 43.83 -17.31 65.51
N PRO A 5 42.74 -16.51 65.64
CA PRO A 5 41.38 -17.00 65.69
C PRO A 5 40.62 -16.78 64.35
N PRO A 6 39.43 -17.40 64.17
CA PRO A 6 39.04 -18.08 62.93
C PRO A 6 38.09 -17.29 62.00
N HIS A 7 37.93 -17.87 60.80
CA HIS A 7 36.98 -17.52 59.75
C HIS A 7 35.57 -17.16 60.23
N VAL A 8 35.04 -16.05 59.69
CA VAL A 8 33.60 -15.79 59.65
C VAL A 8 33.23 -15.30 58.24
N ARG A 9 32.42 -16.09 57.54
CA ARG A 9 31.53 -15.63 56.47
C ARG A 9 30.09 -15.79 56.98
N PRO A 10 29.23 -14.77 56.82
CA PRO A 10 28.05 -14.95 55.98
C PRO A 10 27.77 -13.68 55.14
N SER A 11 27.53 -13.78 53.83
CA SER A 11 26.24 -14.09 53.18
C SER A 11 25.11 -13.16 53.61
N LEU A 12 24.71 -12.24 52.72
CA LEU A 12 23.35 -11.73 52.61
C LEU A 12 23.12 -11.23 51.19
N ALA A 13 22.23 -11.94 50.50
CA ALA A 13 21.80 -11.70 49.14
C ALA A 13 21.11 -10.33 49.02
N ALA A 14 21.59 -9.50 48.09
CA ALA A 14 20.88 -8.31 47.66
C ALA A 14 19.81 -8.72 46.63
N LEU A 15 18.56 -8.88 47.09
CA LEU A 15 17.42 -9.06 46.21
C LEU A 15 17.05 -7.68 45.62
N ALA A 16 17.56 -7.37 44.43
CA ALA A 16 17.15 -6.18 43.69
C ALA A 16 15.71 -6.35 43.19
N LEU A 17 14.77 -5.65 43.82
CA LEU A 17 13.38 -5.58 43.37
C LEU A 17 13.32 -4.69 42.12
N LEU A 18 13.29 -5.29 40.92
CA LEU A 18 13.07 -4.56 39.67
C LEU A 18 11.59 -4.15 39.62
N ALA A 19 11.27 -2.93 40.04
CA ALA A 19 9.93 -2.37 39.87
C ALA A 19 9.68 -2.16 38.38
N ALA A 20 8.86 -3.01 37.76
CA ALA A 20 8.36 -2.79 36.41
C ALA A 20 7.44 -1.56 36.42
N VAL A 21 7.99 -0.41 36.05
CA VAL A 21 7.20 0.79 35.76
C VAL A 21 6.46 0.51 34.45
N LEU A 22 5.21 0.04 34.53
CA LEU A 22 4.33 -0.01 33.38
C LEU A 22 4.00 1.44 33.00
N PRO A 23 4.35 1.91 31.79
CA PRO A 23 3.91 3.22 31.35
C PRO A 23 2.37 3.22 31.34
N ARG A 24 1.76 4.14 32.09
CA ARG A 24 0.35 4.47 31.91
C ARG A 24 0.21 5.15 30.57
N VAL A 25 -0.06 4.36 29.53
CA VAL A 25 -0.45 4.88 28.23
C VAL A 25 -1.88 5.39 28.38
N HIS A 26 -2.04 6.70 28.63
CA HIS A 26 -3.30 7.34 28.30
C HIS A 26 -3.44 7.22 26.78
N ALA A 27 -4.55 6.66 26.31
CA ALA A 27 -4.90 6.70 24.90
C ALA A 27 -5.18 8.17 24.54
N ALA A 28 -4.14 8.92 24.22
CA ALA A 28 -4.30 10.10 23.40
C ALA A 28 -4.96 9.60 22.12
N VAL A 29 -6.21 10.01 21.90
CA VAL A 29 -6.86 9.78 20.61
C VAL A 29 -6.05 10.62 19.62
N GLY A 30 -5.11 9.99 18.94
CA GLY A 30 -4.22 10.65 17.99
C GLY A 30 -4.99 11.11 16.76
N THR A 31 -4.59 12.24 16.19
CA THR A 31 -4.92 12.60 14.81
C THR A 31 -4.16 11.67 13.87
N LEU A 32 -4.72 11.34 12.71
CA LEU A 32 -3.94 10.71 11.65
C LEU A 32 -2.90 11.73 11.19
N ASP A 33 -1.64 11.31 11.11
CA ASP A 33 -0.60 12.14 10.51
C ASP A 33 -0.95 12.34 9.03
N GLY A 34 -1.11 13.59 8.63
CA GLY A 34 -1.48 13.96 7.28
C GLY A 34 -0.76 15.24 6.85
N THR A 35 -0.12 15.21 5.69
CA THR A 35 0.66 16.33 5.17
C THR A 35 -0.06 16.95 3.98
N PHE A 36 -0.37 18.25 4.05
CA PHE A 36 -0.90 19.04 2.95
C PHE A 36 0.21 19.82 2.24
N ALA A 37 0.14 19.91 0.92
CA ALA A 37 1.02 20.78 0.13
C ALA A 37 0.31 21.31 -1.14
N VAL A 38 0.95 22.28 -1.79
CA VAL A 38 0.60 22.73 -3.15
C VAL A 38 1.75 22.36 -4.06
N SER A 39 1.48 21.62 -5.13
CA SER A 39 2.48 21.17 -6.09
C SER A 39 2.93 22.32 -7.02
N ALA A 40 4.06 22.13 -7.70
CA ALA A 40 4.62 23.14 -8.60
C ALA A 40 3.72 23.51 -9.80
N ASN A 41 2.75 22.65 -10.13
CA ASN A 41 1.72 22.89 -11.14
C ASN A 41 0.42 23.48 -10.55
N GLY A 42 0.42 23.93 -9.29
CA GLY A 42 -0.73 24.57 -8.63
C GLY A 42 -1.81 23.62 -8.10
N GLY A 43 -1.53 22.32 -8.05
CA GLY A 43 -2.46 21.31 -7.53
C GLY A 43 -2.43 21.22 -6.00
N ALA A 44 -3.56 20.92 -5.39
CA ALA A 44 -3.61 20.58 -3.97
C ALA A 44 -3.23 19.12 -3.78
N THR A 45 -2.29 18.84 -2.87
CA THR A 45 -1.86 17.48 -2.55
C THR A 45 -2.02 17.19 -1.06
N TYR A 46 -2.33 15.93 -0.73
CA TYR A 46 -2.44 15.46 0.65
C TYR A 46 -1.89 14.04 0.78
N ALA A 47 -1.17 13.73 1.85
CA ALA A 47 -0.62 12.40 2.07
C ALA A 47 -0.90 11.92 3.50
N ILE A 48 -1.50 10.74 3.65
CA ILE A 48 -1.78 10.08 4.93
C ILE A 48 -0.96 8.78 4.99
N PRO A 49 0.18 8.73 5.69
CA PRO A 49 0.98 7.52 5.82
C PRO A 49 0.19 6.38 6.48
N ILE A 50 0.35 5.17 5.96
CA ILE A 50 -0.21 3.96 6.54
C ILE A 50 0.89 3.31 7.37
N ALA A 51 0.76 3.41 8.69
CA ALA A 51 1.71 2.80 9.62
C ALA A 51 1.62 1.27 9.54
N VAL A 52 2.74 0.63 9.21
CA VAL A 52 2.90 -0.83 9.22
C VAL A 52 3.92 -1.23 10.28
N PRO A 53 3.80 -2.44 10.89
CA PRO A 53 4.85 -2.96 11.76
C PRO A 53 6.21 -2.95 11.06
N PRO A 54 7.32 -2.71 11.78
CA PRO A 54 8.64 -2.70 11.18
C PRO A 54 8.97 -4.07 10.58
N GLY A 55 9.71 -4.03 9.47
CA GLY A 55 10.17 -5.22 8.77
C GLY A 55 11.56 -5.68 9.23
N THR A 56 11.93 -6.89 8.86
CA THR A 56 13.28 -7.43 9.12
C THR A 56 14.33 -6.52 8.47
N ALA A 57 15.35 -6.11 9.23
CA ALA A 57 16.40 -5.20 8.76
C ALA A 57 15.87 -3.89 8.12
N GLY A 58 14.71 -3.39 8.59
CA GLY A 58 14.09 -2.17 8.07
C GLY A 58 13.42 -2.33 6.70
N LEU A 59 13.30 -3.55 6.16
CA LEU A 59 12.59 -3.81 4.91
C LEU A 59 11.08 -4.00 5.17
N ALA A 60 10.34 -2.89 5.08
CA ALA A 60 8.88 -2.84 5.21
C ALA A 60 8.28 -2.08 4.01
N PRO A 61 7.00 -2.33 3.66
CA PRO A 61 6.32 -1.54 2.63
C PRO A 61 6.07 -0.11 3.11
N GLU A 62 6.31 0.86 2.24
CA GLU A 62 6.02 2.28 2.49
C GLU A 62 4.72 2.64 1.76
N LEU A 63 3.61 2.75 2.50
CA LEU A 63 2.29 2.99 1.94
C LEU A 63 1.71 4.31 2.47
N ALA A 64 0.99 5.04 1.64
CA ALA A 64 0.18 6.18 2.05
C ALA A 64 -1.07 6.31 1.17
N LEU A 65 -2.12 6.93 1.73
CA LEU A 65 -3.22 7.46 0.92
C LEU A 65 -2.78 8.82 0.40
N ALA A 66 -2.68 8.96 -0.91
CA ALA A 66 -2.22 10.18 -1.57
C ALA A 66 -3.38 10.81 -2.35
N TYR A 67 -3.58 12.10 -2.14
CA TYR A 67 -4.52 12.93 -2.88
C TYR A 67 -3.76 13.90 -3.80
N ASP A 68 -4.25 14.07 -5.02
CA ASP A 68 -3.88 15.14 -5.96
C ASP A 68 -5.16 15.65 -6.63
N SER A 69 -5.38 16.97 -6.59
CA SER A 69 -6.57 17.59 -7.18
C SER A 69 -6.68 17.45 -8.70
N HIS A 70 -5.58 17.14 -9.39
CA HIS A 70 -5.56 16.86 -10.83
C HIS A 70 -5.69 15.37 -11.16
N ALA A 71 -5.59 14.48 -10.16
CA ALA A 71 -5.72 13.06 -10.41
C ALA A 71 -7.19 12.69 -10.71
N GLY A 72 -7.35 11.78 -11.67
CA GLY A 72 -8.64 11.27 -12.09
C GLY A 72 -9.27 10.32 -11.07
N ASN A 73 -10.25 9.56 -11.54
CA ASN A 73 -10.87 8.51 -10.74
C ASN A 73 -9.97 7.25 -10.71
N GLY A 74 -10.14 6.43 -9.67
CA GLY A 74 -9.38 5.18 -9.52
C GLY A 74 -9.92 4.34 -8.37
N HIS A 75 -9.14 3.35 -7.91
CA HIS A 75 -9.56 2.43 -6.85
C HIS A 75 -9.81 3.12 -5.50
N LEU A 76 -9.33 4.34 -5.26
CA LEU A 76 -9.61 5.08 -4.03
C LEU A 76 -10.62 6.23 -4.24
N GLY A 77 -11.18 6.35 -5.45
CA GLY A 77 -12.05 7.46 -5.83
C GLY A 77 -11.29 8.63 -6.47
N VAL A 78 -12.02 9.67 -6.85
CA VAL A 78 -11.48 10.84 -7.57
C VAL A 78 -10.41 11.55 -6.73
N GLY A 79 -9.25 11.77 -7.34
CA GLY A 79 -8.13 12.46 -6.74
C GLY A 79 -7.31 11.61 -5.77
N TRP A 80 -7.80 10.45 -5.34
CA TRP A 80 -7.13 9.59 -4.36
C TRP A 80 -6.45 8.38 -4.99
N SER A 81 -5.28 8.04 -4.48
CA SER A 81 -4.49 6.88 -4.88
C SER A 81 -3.76 6.27 -3.68
N LEU A 82 -3.32 5.03 -3.83
CA LEU A 82 -2.44 4.38 -2.86
C LEU A 82 -0.99 4.49 -3.35
N SER A 83 -0.16 5.20 -2.60
CA SER A 83 1.29 5.27 -2.85
C SER A 83 2.00 3.99 -2.37
N GLY A 84 3.24 3.80 -2.82
CA GLY A 84 4.03 2.60 -2.50
C GLY A 84 3.82 1.42 -3.46
N GLN A 85 2.96 1.62 -4.46
CA GLN A 85 2.91 0.79 -5.65
C GLN A 85 3.95 1.29 -6.65
N SER A 86 4.49 0.39 -7.45
CA SER A 86 5.43 0.70 -8.53
C SER A 86 5.18 -0.22 -9.70
N ALA A 87 5.38 0.28 -10.91
CA ALA A 87 5.21 -0.51 -12.13
C ALA A 87 6.10 0.01 -13.26
N ILE A 88 6.49 -0.91 -14.12
CA ILE A 88 6.95 -0.57 -15.46
C ILE A 88 5.74 -0.64 -16.38
N THR A 89 5.48 0.44 -17.11
CA THR A 89 4.34 0.54 -18.02
C THR A 89 4.81 0.84 -19.42
N ARG A 90 3.97 0.51 -20.42
CA ARG A 90 4.17 1.05 -21.76
C ARG A 90 3.88 2.55 -21.77
N CYS A 91 4.73 3.31 -22.43
CA CYS A 91 4.58 4.74 -22.65
C CYS A 91 4.83 5.09 -24.13
N GLY A 92 4.30 6.25 -24.52
CA GLY A 92 4.37 6.74 -25.88
C GLY A 92 5.77 7.19 -26.29
N ARG A 93 5.94 7.39 -27.60
CA ARG A 93 7.08 8.05 -28.22
C ARG A 93 6.83 9.56 -28.27
N THR A 94 7.90 10.31 -28.15
CA THR A 94 7.91 11.77 -28.14
C THR A 94 8.86 12.28 -29.22
N ILE A 95 8.60 13.48 -29.75
CA ILE A 95 9.48 14.07 -30.77
C ILE A 95 10.91 14.24 -30.24
N VAL A 96 11.06 14.65 -28.98
CA VAL A 96 12.36 14.93 -28.36
C VAL A 96 13.23 13.68 -28.24
N GLN A 97 12.67 12.57 -27.74
CA GLN A 97 13.44 11.34 -27.51
C GLN A 97 13.47 10.41 -28.72
N ASP A 98 12.40 10.39 -29.54
CA ASP A 98 12.19 9.39 -30.58
C ASP A 98 12.16 9.97 -32.01
N GLY A 99 12.20 11.29 -32.18
CA GLY A 99 12.06 11.98 -33.47
C GLY A 99 10.63 11.95 -34.04
N VAL A 100 9.70 11.28 -33.36
CA VAL A 100 8.31 11.13 -33.78
C VAL A 100 7.39 11.04 -32.56
N GLN A 101 6.22 11.67 -32.65
CA GLN A 101 5.19 11.50 -31.64
C GLN A 101 4.38 10.23 -31.91
N GLY A 102 4.10 9.45 -30.87
CA GLY A 102 3.22 8.28 -30.99
C GLY A 102 2.68 7.83 -29.64
N GLY A 103 1.38 7.51 -29.57
CA GLY A 103 0.80 6.90 -28.38
C GLY A 103 1.24 5.45 -28.17
N VAL A 104 0.81 4.86 -27.05
CA VAL A 104 0.96 3.42 -26.82
C VAL A 104 0.09 2.66 -27.81
N ARG A 105 0.71 1.78 -28.58
CA ARG A 105 0.10 0.98 -29.63
C ARG A 105 0.07 -0.51 -29.33
N LEU A 106 0.56 -0.92 -28.16
CA LEU A 106 0.59 -2.31 -27.74
C LEU A 106 1.35 -3.18 -28.76
N ASP A 107 2.54 -2.73 -29.14
CA ASP A 107 3.50 -3.48 -29.97
C ASP A 107 4.96 -3.09 -29.69
N ALA A 108 5.91 -3.64 -30.44
CA ALA A 108 7.33 -3.40 -30.26
C ALA A 108 7.80 -1.95 -30.51
N ARG A 109 6.95 -1.07 -31.04
CA ARG A 109 7.27 0.36 -31.20
C ARG A 109 7.03 1.15 -29.92
N ASP A 110 6.32 0.59 -28.95
CA ASP A 110 6.11 1.24 -27.66
C ASP A 110 7.40 1.33 -26.87
N ARG A 111 7.39 2.24 -25.91
CA ARG A 111 8.48 2.50 -25.00
C ARG A 111 8.06 2.05 -23.60
N PHE A 112 9.02 1.92 -22.69
CA PHE A 112 8.80 1.54 -21.30
C PHE A 112 9.14 2.68 -20.37
N CYS A 113 8.35 2.84 -19.32
CA CYS A 113 8.53 3.84 -18.30
C CYS A 113 8.40 3.18 -16.92
N LEU A 114 9.41 3.35 -16.06
CA LEU A 114 9.37 2.96 -14.65
C LEU A 114 8.78 4.10 -13.84
N ASP A 115 7.59 3.93 -13.27
CA ASP A 115 6.89 4.97 -12.50
C ASP A 115 6.80 6.31 -13.26
N GLY A 116 6.55 6.23 -14.57
CA GLY A 116 6.49 7.38 -15.47
C GLY A 116 7.85 7.88 -15.99
N GLN A 117 8.97 7.42 -15.45
CA GLN A 117 10.31 7.78 -15.93
C GLN A 117 10.73 6.90 -17.11
N ARG A 118 11.05 7.53 -18.24
CA ARG A 118 11.42 6.87 -19.49
C ARG A 118 12.61 5.95 -19.31
N LEU A 119 12.50 4.70 -19.79
CA LEU A 119 13.61 3.77 -19.86
C LEU A 119 14.35 3.92 -21.19
N VAL A 120 15.66 4.10 -21.11
CA VAL A 120 16.60 4.24 -22.23
C VAL A 120 17.48 3.00 -22.26
N ALA A 121 17.46 2.27 -23.38
CA ALA A 121 18.31 1.09 -23.54
C ALA A 121 19.78 1.52 -23.71
N ILE A 122 20.67 0.91 -22.94
CA ILE A 122 22.12 1.16 -22.98
C ILE A 122 22.90 -0.05 -23.51
N THR A 123 22.32 -1.24 -23.50
CA THR A 123 22.88 -2.45 -24.10
C THR A 123 21.75 -3.38 -24.52
N GLY A 124 21.85 -3.98 -25.71
CA GLY A 124 20.79 -4.82 -26.29
C GLY A 124 19.78 -4.03 -27.14
N GLY A 125 18.89 -4.75 -27.84
CA GLY A 125 17.84 -4.16 -28.66
C GLY A 125 16.64 -3.75 -27.82
N TYR A 126 16.07 -2.56 -28.04
CA TYR A 126 14.98 -2.06 -27.19
C TYR A 126 13.79 -3.05 -27.14
N GLY A 127 13.46 -3.51 -25.93
CA GLY A 127 12.39 -4.46 -25.67
C GLY A 127 12.76 -5.92 -25.88
N GLU A 128 13.99 -6.24 -26.24
CA GLU A 128 14.47 -7.62 -26.32
C GLU A 128 14.75 -8.18 -24.93
N PRO A 129 14.66 -9.52 -24.73
CA PRO A 129 15.18 -10.17 -23.55
C PRO A 129 16.68 -9.91 -23.38
N GLY A 130 17.13 -9.58 -22.17
CA GLY A 130 18.53 -9.27 -21.86
C GLY A 130 18.95 -7.82 -22.09
N THR A 131 18.03 -6.95 -22.47
CA THR A 131 18.33 -5.52 -22.66
C THR A 131 18.52 -4.83 -21.32
N GLU A 132 19.62 -4.09 -21.18
CA GLU A 132 19.86 -3.22 -20.03
C GLU A 132 19.37 -1.81 -20.33
N TYR A 133 18.67 -1.22 -19.36
CA TYR A 133 18.14 0.13 -19.40
C TYR A 133 18.65 0.97 -18.22
N ARG A 134 18.57 2.28 -18.40
CA ARG A 134 18.59 3.30 -17.35
C ARG A 134 17.33 4.16 -17.44
N THR A 135 16.98 4.83 -16.36
CA THR A 135 15.99 5.92 -16.43
C THR A 135 16.63 7.13 -17.11
N GLU A 136 15.85 7.88 -17.90
CA GLU A 136 16.33 9.08 -18.60
C GLU A 136 16.89 10.11 -17.64
N ILE A 137 16.17 10.38 -16.54
CA ILE A 137 16.74 11.02 -15.36
C ILE A 137 17.36 9.91 -14.53
N ASP A 138 18.69 9.78 -14.59
CA ASP A 138 19.38 8.60 -14.06
C ASP A 138 19.25 8.49 -12.53
N THR A 139 18.61 7.40 -12.09
CA THR A 139 18.48 7.02 -10.68
C THR A 139 19.63 6.15 -10.20
N PHE A 140 20.59 5.85 -11.08
CA PHE A 140 21.65 4.87 -10.94
C PHE A 140 21.14 3.43 -10.72
N ALA A 141 19.88 3.19 -11.08
CA ALA A 141 19.32 1.85 -11.09
C ALA A 141 19.76 1.11 -12.37
N ARG A 142 20.18 -0.14 -12.22
CA ARG A 142 20.37 -1.06 -13.34
C ARG A 142 19.05 -1.78 -13.58
N ILE A 143 18.51 -1.72 -14.79
CA ILE A 143 17.20 -2.31 -15.14
C ILE A 143 17.42 -3.29 -16.29
N VAL A 144 16.96 -4.53 -16.17
CA VAL A 144 17.15 -5.55 -17.22
C VAL A 144 15.82 -6.23 -17.54
N SER A 145 15.50 -6.35 -18.83
CA SER A 145 14.35 -7.15 -19.30
C SER A 145 14.71 -8.62 -19.41
N HIS A 146 13.75 -9.51 -19.12
CA HIS A 146 13.95 -10.95 -19.13
C HIS A 146 12.74 -11.68 -19.72
N GLY A 147 13.01 -12.78 -20.43
CA GLY A 147 11.97 -13.61 -21.07
C GLY A 147 11.08 -12.85 -22.06
N GLY A 148 10.04 -13.50 -22.55
CA GLY A 148 9.10 -12.92 -23.51
C GLY A 148 9.70 -12.80 -24.91
N SER A 149 9.24 -11.81 -25.66
CA SER A 149 9.64 -11.56 -27.05
C SER A 149 10.03 -10.10 -27.28
N ALA A 150 10.59 -9.82 -28.46
CA ALA A 150 10.94 -8.48 -28.91
C ALA A 150 9.80 -7.47 -28.71
N GLY A 151 10.02 -6.50 -27.82
CA GLY A 151 9.04 -5.46 -27.53
C GLY A 151 7.89 -5.88 -26.62
N ASP A 152 7.93 -7.09 -26.08
CA ASP A 152 7.03 -7.60 -25.04
C ASP A 152 7.77 -8.50 -24.04
N PRO A 153 8.65 -7.93 -23.19
CA PRO A 153 9.37 -8.69 -22.18
C PRO A 153 8.45 -9.50 -21.26
N GLY A 154 8.95 -10.63 -20.78
CA GLY A 154 8.26 -11.44 -19.78
C GLY A 154 8.17 -10.68 -18.46
N HIS A 155 9.32 -10.20 -17.97
CA HIS A 155 9.43 -9.43 -16.73
C HIS A 155 10.65 -8.50 -16.75
N PHE A 156 10.78 -7.66 -15.74
CA PHE A 156 11.96 -6.84 -15.52
C PHE A 156 12.54 -7.06 -14.13
N LYS A 157 13.85 -6.90 -14.02
CA LYS A 157 14.56 -6.88 -12.75
C LYS A 157 15.35 -5.59 -12.61
N VAL A 158 15.24 -4.96 -11.44
CA VAL A 158 15.85 -3.66 -11.16
C VAL A 158 16.74 -3.77 -9.92
N TRP A 159 17.99 -3.37 -10.06
CA TRP A 159 18.94 -3.22 -8.97
C TRP A 159 19.10 -1.73 -8.68
N THR A 160 18.63 -1.32 -7.51
CA THR A 160 18.66 0.08 -7.09
C THR A 160 20.04 0.44 -6.50
N LYS A 161 20.38 1.73 -6.51
CA LYS A 161 21.58 2.26 -5.83
C LYS A 161 21.60 1.94 -4.32
N ALA A 162 20.42 1.80 -3.70
CA ALA A 162 20.27 1.45 -2.29
C ALA A 162 20.48 -0.05 -2.00
N GLY A 163 20.87 -0.86 -2.99
CA GLY A 163 21.11 -2.29 -2.82
C GLY A 163 19.84 -3.14 -2.73
N ARG A 164 18.66 -2.57 -3.03
CA ARG A 164 17.42 -3.32 -3.20
C ARG A 164 17.33 -3.92 -4.60
N ILE A 165 16.75 -5.11 -4.67
CA ILE A 165 16.44 -5.82 -5.91
C ILE A 165 14.91 -5.87 -6.04
N LEU A 166 14.40 -5.32 -7.13
CA LEU A 166 12.98 -5.24 -7.43
C LEU A 166 12.68 -6.13 -8.65
N GLU A 167 11.57 -6.87 -8.60
CA GLU A 167 11.09 -7.71 -9.70
C GLU A 167 9.70 -7.21 -10.12
N TYR A 168 9.50 -7.04 -11.43
CA TYR A 168 8.27 -6.52 -12.02
C TYR A 168 7.71 -7.51 -13.04
N GLY A 169 6.46 -7.91 -12.87
CA GLY A 169 5.79 -8.84 -13.78
C GLY A 169 6.34 -10.27 -13.74
N ASN A 170 7.05 -10.65 -12.69
CA ASN A 170 7.63 -11.99 -12.57
C ASN A 170 6.67 -13.02 -11.92
N THR A 171 5.39 -12.68 -11.81
CA THR A 171 4.30 -13.57 -11.41
C THR A 171 3.11 -13.37 -12.36
N ALA A 172 2.24 -14.38 -12.47
CA ALA A 172 1.11 -14.33 -13.39
C ALA A 172 0.17 -13.14 -13.12
N ASP A 173 0.00 -12.75 -11.86
CA ASP A 173 -0.83 -11.63 -11.42
C ASP A 173 -0.14 -10.26 -11.46
N SER A 174 1.12 -10.19 -11.91
CA SER A 174 1.87 -8.93 -11.97
C SER A 174 2.29 -8.54 -13.37
N ARG A 175 2.14 -9.43 -14.35
CA ARG A 175 2.30 -9.13 -15.77
C ARG A 175 0.91 -8.95 -16.36
N VAL A 176 0.51 -7.70 -16.54
CA VAL A 176 -0.87 -7.36 -16.90
C VAL A 176 -1.00 -7.27 -18.41
N GLU A 177 -1.67 -8.23 -19.04
CA GLU A 177 -2.01 -8.16 -20.47
C GLU A 177 -3.06 -7.08 -20.76
N ALA A 178 -2.96 -6.51 -21.96
CA ALA A 178 -4.04 -5.72 -22.51
C ALA A 178 -5.24 -6.64 -22.82
N GLN A 179 -6.42 -6.30 -22.29
CA GLN A 179 -7.67 -7.02 -22.56
C GLN A 179 -7.84 -7.27 -24.07
N GLY A 180 -8.16 -8.52 -24.42
CA GLY A 180 -8.32 -8.97 -25.80
C GLY A 180 -7.00 -9.15 -26.58
N LYS A 181 -5.83 -9.04 -25.94
CA LYS A 181 -4.51 -9.21 -26.57
C LYS A 181 -3.60 -10.07 -25.68
N ALA A 182 -2.55 -10.64 -26.26
CA ALA A 182 -1.54 -11.42 -25.55
C ALA A 182 -0.34 -10.58 -25.05
N ILE A 183 -0.36 -9.28 -25.31
CA ILE A 183 0.76 -8.37 -25.04
C ILE A 183 0.56 -7.66 -23.70
N ALA A 184 1.62 -7.60 -22.88
CA ALA A 184 1.56 -6.93 -21.58
C ALA A 184 1.42 -5.41 -21.76
N ARG A 185 0.49 -4.77 -21.05
CA ARG A 185 0.41 -3.30 -20.96
C ARG A 185 1.19 -2.73 -19.77
N SER A 186 1.40 -3.55 -18.73
CA SER A 186 2.07 -3.17 -17.49
C SER A 186 2.75 -4.37 -16.84
N TRP A 187 3.83 -4.12 -16.13
CA TRP A 187 4.55 -5.06 -15.26
C TRP A 187 4.60 -4.45 -13.86
N ALA A 188 3.71 -4.89 -12.97
CA ALA A 188 3.61 -4.43 -11.61
C ALA A 188 4.74 -5.01 -10.73
N LEU A 189 5.18 -4.26 -9.71
CA LEU A 189 6.15 -4.74 -8.73
C LEU A 189 5.59 -5.97 -8.01
N ASN A 190 6.22 -7.12 -8.16
CA ASN A 190 5.80 -8.36 -7.49
C ASN A 190 6.70 -8.74 -6.32
N ARG A 191 7.94 -8.23 -6.29
CA ARG A 191 8.88 -8.50 -5.19
C ARG A 191 9.89 -7.38 -4.98
N THR A 192 10.15 -7.06 -3.72
CA THR A 192 11.32 -6.30 -3.28
C THR A 192 12.17 -7.21 -2.40
N SER A 193 13.48 -7.22 -2.59
CA SER A 193 14.42 -7.98 -1.77
C SER A 193 15.69 -7.20 -1.47
N ASP A 194 16.39 -7.61 -0.42
CA ASP A 194 17.76 -7.17 -0.14
C ASP A 194 18.79 -8.25 -0.46
N THR A 195 20.06 -7.89 -0.36
CA THR A 195 21.20 -8.78 -0.65
C THR A 195 21.36 -9.92 0.37
N THR A 196 20.65 -9.87 1.50
CA THR A 196 20.67 -10.89 2.56
C THR A 196 19.46 -11.83 2.51
N GLY A 197 18.63 -11.69 1.48
CA GLY A 197 17.49 -12.55 1.21
C GLY A 197 16.18 -12.10 1.89
N ASN A 198 16.14 -11.02 2.67
CA ASN A 198 14.85 -10.53 3.18
C ASN A 198 14.00 -10.02 2.02
N TYR A 199 12.69 -10.22 2.06
CA TYR A 199 11.81 -9.80 0.99
C TYR A 199 10.43 -9.30 1.43
N ILE A 200 9.83 -8.55 0.51
CA ILE A 200 8.43 -8.14 0.43
C ILE A 200 7.87 -8.74 -0.86
N ALA A 201 6.71 -9.38 -0.78
CA ALA A 201 5.97 -9.92 -1.92
C ALA A 201 4.65 -9.17 -2.06
N TYR A 202 4.27 -8.89 -3.31
CA TYR A 202 3.05 -8.17 -3.66
C TYR A 202 2.17 -9.11 -4.50
N THR A 203 0.90 -9.21 -4.13
CA THR A 203 -0.09 -10.04 -4.81
C THR A 203 -1.26 -9.18 -5.23
N TYR A 204 -1.75 -9.43 -6.43
CA TYR A 204 -2.76 -8.64 -7.10
C TYR A 204 -4.00 -9.48 -7.41
N THR A 205 -5.10 -8.80 -7.65
CA THR A 205 -6.29 -9.37 -8.28
C THR A 205 -6.35 -8.88 -9.71
N GLU A 206 -6.64 -9.80 -10.63
CA GLU A 206 -6.86 -9.51 -12.03
C GLU A 206 -8.27 -9.91 -12.46
N ASP A 207 -8.91 -9.04 -13.23
CA ASP A 207 -10.08 -9.36 -14.02
C ASP A 207 -9.73 -9.12 -15.49
N ALA A 208 -9.17 -10.16 -16.11
CA ALA A 208 -8.75 -10.12 -17.51
C ALA A 208 -9.92 -9.84 -18.49
N ALA A 209 -11.17 -10.12 -18.10
CA ALA A 209 -12.33 -9.84 -18.94
C ALA A 209 -12.60 -8.34 -19.04
N ASN A 210 -12.40 -7.62 -17.94
CA ASN A 210 -12.60 -6.16 -17.84
C ASN A 210 -11.29 -5.36 -17.84
N GLY A 211 -10.13 -6.00 -17.99
CA GLY A 211 -8.82 -5.36 -17.93
C GLY A 211 -8.50 -4.69 -16.57
N GLU A 212 -9.18 -5.08 -15.50
CA GLU A 212 -9.01 -4.51 -14.15
C GLU A 212 -7.87 -5.23 -13.42
N HIS A 213 -7.02 -4.46 -12.74
CA HIS A 213 -5.87 -4.96 -11.98
C HIS A 213 -5.64 -4.09 -10.76
N TYR A 214 -5.53 -4.69 -9.58
CA TYR A 214 -5.27 -3.93 -8.35
C TYR A 214 -4.56 -4.75 -7.28
N LEU A 215 -3.78 -4.07 -6.44
CA LEU A 215 -3.04 -4.69 -5.35
C LEU A 215 -4.01 -5.25 -4.29
N GLN A 216 -3.87 -6.53 -3.98
CA GLN A 216 -4.69 -7.23 -3.01
C GLN A 216 -3.97 -7.37 -1.66
N ARG A 217 -2.68 -7.70 -1.69
CA ARG A 217 -1.94 -8.07 -0.48
C ARG A 217 -0.45 -7.79 -0.61
N ILE A 218 0.15 -7.39 0.50
CA ILE A 218 1.60 -7.25 0.66
C ILE A 218 2.04 -8.11 1.83
N ASP A 219 2.86 -9.12 1.58
CA ASP A 219 3.46 -9.97 2.60
C ASP A 219 4.94 -9.61 2.76
N TYR A 220 5.38 -9.32 3.98
CA TYR A 220 6.76 -8.90 4.26
C TYR A 220 7.30 -9.57 5.52
N THR A 221 8.61 -9.43 5.76
CA THR A 221 9.41 -10.16 6.78
C THR A 221 9.82 -11.59 6.40
N GLY A 222 9.58 -11.99 5.16
CA GLY A 222 10.11 -13.25 4.63
C GLY A 222 11.61 -13.18 4.41
N ASN A 223 12.28 -14.35 4.42
CA ASN A 223 13.69 -14.47 4.02
C ASN A 223 13.86 -15.69 3.10
N ALA A 224 14.54 -15.50 1.96
CA ALA A 224 14.76 -16.54 0.96
C ALA A 224 16.06 -17.33 1.19
N SER A 225 17.07 -16.72 1.83
CA SER A 225 18.35 -17.35 2.13
C SER A 225 18.28 -18.29 3.34
N ILE A 226 17.49 -17.90 4.34
CA ILE A 226 17.04 -18.75 5.44
C ILE A 226 15.53 -18.86 5.27
N PRO A 227 15.00 -19.91 4.61
CA PRO A 227 13.62 -20.00 4.20
C PRO A 227 12.65 -19.73 5.35
N ALA A 228 12.15 -18.49 5.40
CA ALA A 228 11.23 -17.99 6.41
C ALA A 228 10.05 -17.36 5.67
N SER A 229 8.86 -17.84 5.99
CA SER A 229 7.63 -17.25 5.46
C SER A 229 7.41 -15.87 6.10
N PRO A 230 6.85 -14.90 5.34
CA PRO A 230 6.39 -13.63 5.88
C PRO A 230 5.42 -13.86 7.05
N TYR A 231 5.60 -13.12 8.14
CA TYR A 231 4.67 -13.16 9.28
C TYR A 231 3.95 -11.83 9.50
N ASN A 232 4.28 -10.78 8.75
CA ASN A 232 3.50 -9.56 8.70
C ASN A 232 2.90 -9.38 7.30
N ALA A 233 1.69 -8.82 7.24
CA ALA A 233 1.06 -8.52 5.96
C ALA A 233 0.18 -7.27 6.04
N VAL A 234 -0.04 -6.66 4.88
CA VAL A 234 -1.06 -5.64 4.65
C VAL A 234 -2.03 -6.17 3.62
N GLU A 235 -3.32 -6.20 3.95
CA GLU A 235 -4.40 -6.65 3.07
C GLU A 235 -5.26 -5.46 2.66
N LEU A 236 -5.55 -5.35 1.37
CA LEU A 236 -6.38 -4.32 0.77
C LEU A 236 -7.72 -4.90 0.36
N ILE A 237 -8.74 -4.57 1.13
CA ILE A 237 -10.09 -5.08 0.96
C ILE A 237 -10.83 -4.15 0.02
N HIS A 238 -11.25 -4.70 -1.12
CA HIS A 238 -11.98 -3.96 -2.14
C HIS A 238 -13.47 -4.35 -2.17
N GLU A 239 -14.32 -3.42 -2.58
CA GLU A 239 -15.75 -3.66 -2.83
C GLU A 239 -16.14 -3.16 -4.22
N ALA A 240 -17.27 -3.64 -4.74
CA ALA A 240 -17.83 -3.09 -5.96
C ALA A 240 -18.19 -1.61 -5.78
N ARG A 241 -17.90 -0.79 -6.78
CA ARG A 241 -18.31 0.61 -6.82
C ARG A 241 -19.52 0.79 -7.75
N PRO A 242 -20.44 1.72 -7.47
CA PRO A 242 -21.60 1.97 -8.33
C PRO A 242 -21.26 2.81 -9.59
N ASP A 243 -20.15 3.53 -9.55
CA ASP A 243 -19.67 4.48 -10.56
C ASP A 243 -18.50 3.88 -11.34
N LEU A 244 -18.82 2.95 -12.25
CA LEU A 244 -17.82 2.30 -13.10
C LEU A 244 -17.06 3.35 -13.93
N ASP A 245 -15.73 3.27 -13.91
CA ASP A 245 -14.87 4.06 -14.78
C ASP A 245 -14.28 3.16 -15.87
N THR A 246 -14.26 3.64 -17.11
CA THR A 246 -13.91 2.84 -18.29
C THR A 246 -12.97 3.63 -19.19
N GLY A 247 -11.88 3.00 -19.59
CA GLY A 247 -10.91 3.56 -20.52
C GLY A 247 -10.48 2.58 -21.59
N TYR A 248 -9.73 3.10 -22.56
CA TYR A 248 -9.20 2.30 -23.65
C TYR A 248 -7.73 2.68 -23.93
N VAL A 249 -6.93 1.69 -24.30
CA VAL A 249 -5.59 1.88 -24.88
C VAL A 249 -5.51 1.05 -26.15
N ASN A 250 -5.37 1.73 -27.29
CA ASN A 250 -5.28 1.10 -28.61
C ASN A 250 -6.32 -0.03 -28.85
N GLY A 251 -7.59 0.28 -28.53
CA GLY A 251 -8.73 -0.63 -28.67
C GLY A 251 -8.89 -1.67 -27.56
N SER A 252 -7.92 -1.80 -26.65
CA SER A 252 -8.06 -2.64 -25.46
C SER A 252 -8.77 -1.86 -24.36
N HIS A 253 -9.88 -2.39 -23.85
CA HIS A 253 -10.66 -1.79 -22.77
C HIS A 253 -10.04 -2.11 -21.40
N TYR A 254 -10.20 -1.20 -20.45
CA TYR A 254 -10.01 -1.48 -19.04
C TYR A 254 -11.07 -0.76 -18.21
N GLN A 255 -11.48 -1.38 -17.11
CA GLN A 255 -12.49 -0.85 -16.21
C GLN A 255 -11.96 -0.77 -14.78
N THR A 256 -12.41 0.23 -14.04
CA THR A 256 -12.34 0.25 -12.58
C THR A 256 -13.74 -0.03 -12.04
N GLY A 257 -13.99 -1.30 -11.69
CA GLY A 257 -15.22 -1.79 -11.08
C GLY A 257 -15.14 -1.96 -9.57
N LYS A 258 -13.93 -1.85 -9.00
CA LYS A 258 -13.68 -1.95 -7.56
C LYS A 258 -13.15 -0.65 -6.97
N ARG A 259 -13.50 -0.43 -5.70
CA ARG A 259 -12.88 0.59 -4.84
C ARG A 259 -12.39 -0.01 -3.54
N LEU A 260 -11.32 0.57 -2.98
CA LEU A 260 -10.77 0.20 -1.69
C LEU A 260 -11.77 0.54 -0.59
N LYS A 261 -12.13 -0.46 0.20
CA LYS A 261 -13.05 -0.38 1.34
C LYS A 261 -12.28 -0.25 2.65
N ALA A 262 -11.22 -1.02 2.80
CA ALA A 262 -10.45 -1.08 4.04
C ALA A 262 -9.02 -1.56 3.80
N ILE A 263 -8.11 -1.14 4.69
CA ILE A 263 -6.75 -1.64 4.78
C ILE A 263 -6.61 -2.37 6.12
N ARG A 264 -6.10 -3.60 6.10
CA ARG A 264 -5.94 -4.42 7.30
C ARG A 264 -4.49 -4.86 7.46
N GLY A 265 -3.87 -4.51 8.58
CA GLY A 265 -2.57 -5.05 8.99
C GLY A 265 -2.72 -6.38 9.72
N HIS A 266 -1.89 -7.36 9.36
CA HIS A 266 -1.78 -8.65 10.03
C HIS A 266 -0.40 -8.79 10.64
N ARG A 267 -0.37 -9.35 11.86
CA ARG A 267 0.87 -9.79 12.52
C ARG A 267 0.66 -11.21 13.02
N HIS A 268 1.21 -12.18 12.32
CA HIS A 268 1.40 -13.51 12.86
C HIS A 268 2.55 -13.47 13.86
N GLN A 269 2.30 -14.01 15.06
CA GLN A 269 3.37 -14.21 16.04
C GLN A 269 4.40 -15.15 15.42
N ARG A 270 5.67 -14.70 15.39
CA ARG A 270 6.80 -15.57 15.06
C ARG A 270 6.67 -16.84 15.91
N PRO A 271 6.72 -18.05 15.33
CA PRO A 271 6.74 -19.28 16.12
C PRO A 271 7.89 -19.17 17.14
N GLY A 272 7.56 -19.07 18.43
CA GLY A 272 8.52 -18.88 19.52
C GLY A 272 8.41 -17.60 20.36
N ALA A 273 7.61 -16.59 19.95
CA ALA A 273 7.41 -15.35 20.72
C ALA A 273 6.05 -15.32 21.44
N GLY A 274 5.81 -16.28 22.34
CA GLY A 274 4.58 -16.36 23.12
C GLY A 274 4.67 -15.56 24.42
N HIS A 275 4.04 -14.39 24.49
CA HIS A 275 3.58 -13.82 25.76
C HIS A 275 2.05 -13.81 25.79
N ARG A 276 1.49 -14.61 26.70
CA ARG A 276 0.05 -14.84 26.87
C ARG A 276 -0.52 -13.73 27.77
N LEU A 277 -1.01 -12.64 27.18
CA LEU A 277 -1.77 -11.63 27.91
C LEU A 277 -3.22 -12.10 28.06
N ARG A 278 -3.61 -12.52 29.27
CA ARG A 278 -5.02 -12.70 29.66
C ARG A 278 -5.62 -11.33 29.98
N ILE A 279 -6.49 -10.82 29.13
CA ILE A 279 -7.33 -9.65 29.45
C ILE A 279 -8.53 -10.15 30.27
N ARG A 280 -8.62 -9.76 31.55
CA ARG A 280 -9.85 -9.90 32.34
C ARG A 280 -10.81 -8.78 31.96
N SER A 281 -12.04 -9.14 31.60
CA SER A 281 -13.14 -8.20 31.33
C SER A 281 -13.39 -7.29 32.54
N LEU A 282 -13.36 -5.97 32.33
CA LEU A 282 -13.83 -4.98 33.29
C LEU A 282 -15.31 -4.69 33.00
N ARG A 283 -16.16 -4.87 34.01
CA ARG A 283 -17.60 -4.54 33.95
C ARG A 283 -17.78 -3.03 33.71
N GLN A 284 -18.65 -2.68 32.76
CA GLN A 284 -19.11 -1.31 32.54
C GLN A 284 -20.00 -0.85 33.71
N PRO A 285 -19.89 0.41 34.19
CA PRO A 285 -20.89 0.99 35.07
C PRO A 285 -22.14 1.40 34.28
N ALA A 286 -23.31 1.08 34.82
CA ALA A 286 -24.62 1.36 34.23
C ALA A 286 -24.88 2.85 34.06
N ARG A 287 -25.39 3.26 32.88
CA ARG A 287 -25.93 4.62 32.65
C ARG A 287 -27.35 4.70 33.21
N HIS A 288 -27.58 5.63 34.13
CA HIS A 288 -28.93 5.99 34.58
C HIS A 288 -29.66 6.76 33.46
N HIS A 289 -30.80 6.23 33.01
CA HIS A 289 -31.71 6.90 32.09
C HIS A 289 -32.85 7.54 32.90
N ARG A 290 -33.02 8.86 32.81
CA ARG A 290 -34.22 9.57 33.30
C ARG A 290 -35.24 9.67 32.15
N PRO A 291 -36.50 9.24 32.32
CA PRO A 291 -37.54 9.48 31.33
C PRO A 291 -38.14 10.89 31.51
N GLY A 292 -38.12 11.70 30.45
CA GLY A 292 -38.86 12.97 30.37
C GLY A 292 -40.29 12.73 29.89
N GLY A 293 -41.28 13.07 30.71
CA GLY A 293 -42.69 13.07 30.35
C GLY A 293 -43.08 14.31 29.54
N GLN A 294 -43.93 14.12 28.52
CA GLN A 294 -44.61 15.19 27.79
C GLN A 294 -45.84 15.69 28.57
N PRO A 295 -46.16 16.99 28.58
CA PRO A 295 -47.41 17.49 29.13
C PRO A 295 -48.54 17.51 28.09
N HIS A 296 -49.70 17.01 28.51
CA HIS A 296 -50.99 17.05 27.82
C HIS A 296 -51.43 18.48 27.45
N ARG A 297 -51.83 18.70 26.20
CA ARG A 297 -52.59 19.89 25.75
C ARG A 297 -54.03 19.81 26.27
N GLN A 298 -54.42 20.72 27.16
CA GLN A 298 -55.82 21.02 27.46
C GLN A 298 -56.40 21.97 26.42
N ARG A 299 -57.60 21.63 25.93
CA ARG A 299 -58.44 22.44 25.02
C ARG A 299 -59.06 23.60 25.79
N LEU A 300 -58.92 24.82 25.29
CA LEU A 300 -59.75 25.97 25.63
C LEU A 300 -60.74 26.23 24.48
N ARG A 301 -62.04 26.11 24.80
CA ARG A 301 -63.16 26.53 23.96
C ARG A 301 -63.42 28.02 24.19
N HIS A 302 -63.68 28.79 23.13
CA HIS A 302 -64.46 30.02 23.19
C HIS A 302 -65.37 30.17 21.95
N PRO A 303 -66.46 30.94 22.04
CA PRO A 303 -67.74 30.64 21.41
C PRO A 303 -67.99 31.34 20.06
N ARG A 304 -69.01 30.82 19.35
CA ARG A 304 -69.64 31.36 18.13
C ARG A 304 -70.13 32.80 18.31
N ALA A 305 -69.93 33.62 17.27
CA ALA A 305 -70.79 34.73 16.92
C ALA A 305 -71.41 34.44 15.55
N GLN A 306 -72.72 34.67 15.45
CA GLN A 306 -73.56 34.49 14.26
C GLN A 306 -73.58 35.80 13.47
N ASP A 307 -73.59 35.68 12.14
CA ASP A 307 -74.06 36.74 11.24
C ASP A 307 -75.60 36.72 11.19
N ALA A 308 -76.21 37.90 11.13
CA ALA A 308 -77.57 38.12 10.66
C ALA A 308 -77.69 39.49 9.98
N ASP A 309 -77.93 39.45 8.66
CA ASP A 309 -78.72 40.33 7.79
C ASP A 309 -78.72 41.87 7.97
N HIS A 310 -78.15 42.61 7.01
CA HIS A 310 -78.86 43.28 5.89
C HIS A 310 -77.87 44.02 4.97
#